data_AF-A0A2M7NNQ7-F1
#
_entry.id   AF-A0A2M7NNQ7-F1
#
_cell.length_a   1.000
_cell.length_b   1.000
_cell.length_c   1.000
_cell.angle_alpha   90.00
_cell.angle_beta   90.00
_cell.angle_gamma   90.00
#
_symmetry.space_group_name_H-M   'P 1'
#
loop_
_entity.id
_entity.type
_entity.pdbx_description
1 polymer ?
#
loop_
_entity_poly.entity_id
_entity_poly.type
_entity_poly.pdbx_seq_one_letter_code
_entity_poly.pdbx_strand_id
1 'polypeptide(L)'
;MNEHISNNSTDYKELVEQLKEKNSGLIKSCTMRGERHDELHKWVHRQIVLIEALSKAASVKEASETINNLQKSFITYHKYFQ
;
A
#
# COMPACT_ATOMS: atom_id res chain seq x y z
N MET A 1 2.31 -27.84 17.26
CA MET A 1 2.53 -26.47 17.79
C MET A 1 1.81 -25.51 16.83
N ASN A 2 0.51 -25.68 16.65
CA ASN A 2 -0.59 -25.02 17.38
C ASN A 2 -0.46 -23.50 17.50
N GLU A 3 -1.45 -22.84 16.89
CA GLU A 3 -1.95 -21.47 17.12
C GLU A 3 -1.20 -20.28 16.49
N HIS A 4 -1.44 -20.06 15.19
CA HIS A 4 -1.39 -18.72 14.57
C HIS A 4 -2.79 -18.11 14.45
N ILE A 5 -3.58 -18.16 15.53
CA ILE A 5 -4.89 -17.51 15.59
C ILE A 5 -4.89 -16.49 16.73
N SER A 6 -4.13 -15.39 16.58
CA SER A 6 -4.31 -14.15 17.36
C SER A 6 -3.44 -12.98 16.87
N ASN A 7 -3.26 -12.79 15.56
CA ASN A 7 -2.32 -11.77 15.06
C ASN A 7 -2.82 -10.84 13.95
N ASN A 8 -4.14 -10.63 13.78
CA ASN A 8 -4.65 -9.67 12.79
C ASN A 8 -3.98 -8.28 12.89
N SER A 9 -3.69 -7.80 14.10
CA SER A 9 -3.02 -6.50 14.30
C SER A 9 -1.52 -6.50 13.98
N THR A 10 -0.85 -7.66 14.08
CA THR A 10 0.58 -7.80 13.78
C THR A 10 0.78 -7.88 12.26
N ASP A 11 -0.09 -8.64 11.57
CA ASP A 11 -0.10 -8.76 10.11
C ASP A 11 -0.25 -7.39 9.41
N TYR A 12 -1.09 -6.50 9.93
CA TYR A 12 -1.30 -5.18 9.31
C TYR A 12 -0.11 -4.25 9.47
N LYS A 13 0.60 -4.32 10.60
CA LYS A 13 1.80 -3.48 10.82
C LYS A 13 2.93 -3.92 9.90
N GLU A 14 3.16 -5.23 9.77
CA GLU A 14 4.14 -5.77 8.81
C GLU A 14 3.76 -5.41 7.37
N LEU A 15 2.48 -5.51 7.02
CA LEU A 15 1.99 -5.10 5.70
C LEU A 15 2.21 -3.61 5.44
N VAL A 16 1.96 -2.74 6.43
CA VAL A 16 2.23 -1.29 6.34
C VAL A 16 3.71 -1.03 6.05
N GLU A 17 4.62 -1.71 6.73
CA GLU A 17 6.06 -1.54 6.51
C GLU A 17 6.49 -2.03 5.12
N GLN A 18 6.03 -3.22 4.70
CA GLN A 18 6.30 -3.74 3.36
C GLN A 18 5.80 -2.82 2.26
N LEU A 19 4.59 -2.23 2.43
CA LEU A 19 4.03 -1.29 1.47
C LEU A 19 4.79 0.03 1.42
N LYS A 20 5.27 0.54 2.57
CA LYS A 20 6.14 1.72 2.63
C LYS A 20 7.46 1.47 1.92
N GLU A 21 8.08 0.32 2.15
CA GLU A 21 9.34 -0.05 1.50
C GLU A 21 9.15 -0.16 -0.02
N LYS A 22 8.11 -0.87 -0.46
CA LYS A 22 7.78 -1.02 -1.88
C LYS A 22 7.54 0.33 -2.58
N ASN A 23 6.75 1.21 -1.97
CA ASN A 23 6.53 2.56 -2.52
C ASN A 23 7.82 3.39 -2.54
N SER A 24 8.62 3.31 -1.49
CA SER A 24 9.93 4.00 -1.45
C SER A 24 10.86 3.47 -2.54
N GLY A 25 10.84 2.17 -2.80
CA GLY A 25 11.53 1.53 -3.90
C GLY A 25 11.07 2.06 -5.26
N LEU A 26 9.76 2.16 -5.49
CA LEU A 26 9.18 2.70 -6.73
C LEU A 26 9.60 4.15 -7.00
N ILE A 27 9.61 5.00 -5.96
CA ILE A 27 10.09 6.39 -6.07
C ILE A 27 11.59 6.40 -6.42
N LYS A 28 12.40 5.58 -5.73
CA LYS A 28 13.85 5.52 -5.95
C LYS A 28 14.22 4.94 -7.31
N SER A 29 13.45 4.00 -7.83
CA SER A 29 13.64 3.39 -9.14
C SER A 29 13.00 4.20 -10.27
N CYS A 30 12.43 5.38 -9.98
CA CYS A 30 11.72 6.14 -10.98
C CYS A 30 12.69 6.75 -12.00
N THR A 31 12.70 6.19 -13.20
CA THR A 31 13.40 6.74 -14.37
C THR A 31 12.46 7.46 -15.34
N MET A 32 11.15 7.42 -15.05
CA MET A 32 10.10 8.04 -15.85
C MET A 32 10.14 9.56 -15.70
N ARG A 33 9.86 10.28 -16.79
CA ARG A 33 9.80 11.76 -16.82
C ARG A 33 8.55 12.21 -17.58
N GLY A 34 8.08 13.42 -17.31
CA GLY A 34 6.91 14.03 -17.96
C GLY A 34 5.57 13.64 -17.30
N GLU A 35 4.46 13.83 -18.01
CA GLU A 35 3.10 13.70 -17.44
C GLU A 35 2.83 12.35 -16.76
N ARG A 36 3.38 11.25 -17.30
CA ARG A 36 3.27 9.91 -16.68
C ARG A 36 3.95 9.82 -15.31
N HIS A 37 5.05 10.55 -15.10
CA HIS A 37 5.72 10.61 -13.80
C HIS A 37 4.84 11.34 -12.77
N ASP A 38 4.20 12.43 -13.17
CA ASP A 38 3.35 13.21 -12.27
C ASP A 38 2.10 12.43 -11.86
N GLU A 39 1.50 11.67 -12.78
CA GLU A 39 0.40 10.76 -12.47
C GLU A 39 0.85 9.60 -11.56
N LEU A 40 2.06 9.07 -11.76
CA LEU A 40 2.63 8.08 -10.86
C LEU A 40 2.86 8.66 -9.46
N HIS A 41 3.41 9.87 -9.35
CA HIS A 41 3.59 10.56 -8.07
C HIS A 41 2.26 10.79 -7.34
N LYS A 42 1.20 11.20 -8.06
CA LYS A 42 -0.15 11.30 -7.49
C LYS A 42 -0.64 9.93 -6.99
N TRP A 43 -0.38 8.86 -7.74
CA TRP A 43 -0.74 7.50 -7.33
C TRP A 43 0.04 7.07 -6.07
N VAL A 44 1.35 7.26 -6.03
CA VAL A 44 2.19 6.92 -4.87
C VAL A 44 1.76 7.69 -3.63
N HIS A 45 1.44 8.98 -3.77
CA HIS A 45 0.92 9.78 -2.67
C HIS A 45 -0.38 9.21 -2.10
N ARG A 46 -1.33 8.81 -2.97
CA ARG A 46 -2.56 8.12 -2.53
C ARG A 46 -2.26 6.81 -1.80
N GLN A 47 -1.27 6.04 -2.25
CA GLN A 47 -0.87 4.81 -1.56
C GLN A 47 -0.33 5.11 -0.15
N ILE A 48 0.53 6.14 0.01
CA ILE A 48 1.07 6.53 1.32
C ILE A 48 -0.07 6.88 2.28
N VAL A 49 -1.05 7.67 1.84
CA VAL A 49 -2.23 8.03 2.66
C VAL A 49 -3.03 6.79 3.07
N LEU A 50 -3.26 5.83 2.16
CA LEU A 50 -3.94 4.58 2.48
C LEU A 50 -3.16 3.71 3.47
N ILE A 51 -1.83 3.67 3.34
CA ILE A 51 -0.96 2.93 4.27
C ILE A 51 -0.98 3.57 5.66
N GLU A 52 -1.00 4.90 5.75
CA GLU A 52 -1.18 5.60 7.02
C GLU A 52 -2.56 5.34 7.64
N ALA A 53 -3.61 5.27 6.81
CA ALA A 53 -4.95 4.91 7.28
C ALA A 53 -4.98 3.47 7.82
N LEU A 54 -4.33 2.53 7.12
CA LEU A 54 -4.20 1.14 7.58
C LEU A 54 -3.44 1.06 8.91
N SER A 55 -2.40 1.86 9.09
CA SER A 55 -1.64 1.95 10.34
C SER A 55 -2.44 2.53 11.52
N LYS A 56 -3.49 3.31 11.22
CA LYS A 56 -4.38 3.96 12.22
C LYS A 56 -5.71 3.23 12.38
N ALA A 57 -5.97 2.19 11.60
CA ALA A 57 -7.22 1.45 11.63
C ALA A 57 -7.46 0.86 13.03
N ALA A 58 -8.61 1.18 13.61
CA ALA A 58 -8.98 0.72 14.96
C ALA A 58 -9.64 -0.67 14.94
N SER A 59 -10.07 -1.13 13.76
CA SER A 59 -10.80 -2.38 13.58
C SER A 59 -10.31 -3.19 12.38
N VAL A 60 -10.47 -4.51 12.47
CA VAL A 60 -10.19 -5.47 11.39
C VAL A 60 -10.99 -5.13 10.12
N LYS A 61 -12.20 -4.60 10.28
CA LYS A 61 -13.06 -4.20 9.16
C LYS A 61 -12.45 -3.01 8.41
N GLU A 62 -12.08 -1.94 9.11
CA GLU A 62 -11.44 -0.77 8.51
C GLU A 62 -10.10 -1.12 7.85
N ALA A 63 -9.31 -1.98 8.50
CA ALA A 63 -8.07 -2.49 7.94
C ALA A 63 -8.33 -3.28 6.64
N SER A 64 -9.31 -4.19 6.64
CA SER A 64 -9.67 -5.01 5.48
C SER A 64 -10.18 -4.16 4.31
N GLU A 65 -11.01 -3.13 4.58
CA GLU A 65 -11.48 -2.19 3.56
C GLU A 65 -10.31 -1.40 2.96
N THR A 66 -9.37 -0.95 3.80
CA THR A 66 -8.16 -0.24 3.35
C THR A 66 -7.27 -1.15 2.51
N ILE A 67 -7.07 -2.40 2.92
CA ILE A 67 -6.31 -3.41 2.17
C ILE A 67 -6.96 -3.68 0.80
N ASN A 68 -8.28 -3.79 0.73
CA ASN A 68 -9.00 -3.98 -0.53
C ASN A 68 -8.77 -2.78 -1.48
N ASN A 69 -8.81 -1.56 -0.96
CA ASN A 69 -8.53 -0.34 -1.73
C ASN A 69 -7.08 -0.29 -2.22
N LEU A 70 -6.12 -0.68 -1.37
CA LEU A 70 -4.71 -0.81 -1.75
C LEU A 70 -4.56 -1.81 -2.91
N GLN A 71 -5.11 -3.02 -2.79
CA GLN A 71 -5.05 -4.03 -3.85
C GLN A 71 -5.61 -3.53 -5.18
N LYS A 72 -6.80 -2.92 -5.18
CA LYS A 72 -7.40 -2.33 -6.39
C LYS A 72 -6.52 -1.27 -7.02
N SER A 73 -5.86 -0.46 -6.18
CA SER A 73 -4.95 0.57 -6.66
C SER A 73 -3.68 -0.01 -7.26
N PHE A 74 -3.13 -1.10 -6.71
CA PHE A 74 -2.01 -1.83 -7.30
C PHE A 74 -2.38 -2.50 -8.63
N ILE A 75 -3.59 -3.04 -8.76
CA ILE A 75 -4.08 -3.57 -10.05
C ILE A 75 -4.13 -2.46 -11.10
N THR A 76 -4.58 -1.26 -10.70
CA THR A 76 -4.59 -0.08 -11.58
C THR A 76 -3.16 0.31 -11.95
N TYR A 77 -2.24 0.37 -10.98
CA TYR A 77 -0.83 0.63 -11.26
C TYR A 77 -0.24 -0.35 -12.27
N HIS A 78 -0.41 -1.66 -12.05
CA HIS A 78 0.09 -2.69 -12.95
C HIS A 78 -0.54 -2.58 -14.35
N LYS A 79 -1.79 -2.12 -14.46
CA LYS A 79 -2.45 -1.96 -15.76
C LYS A 79 -1.91 -0.77 -16.57
N TYR A 80 -1.49 0.30 -15.92
CA TYR A 80 -1.15 1.56 -16.58
C TYR A 80 0.35 1.91 -16.56
N PHE A 81 1.15 1.31 -15.67
CA PHE A 81 2.54 1.70 -15.40
C PHE A 81 3.56 0.55 -15.49
N GLN A 82 3.12 -0.71 -15.62
CA GLN A 82 3.98 -1.90 -15.74
C GLN A 82 3.72 -2.59 -17.08
#